data_AF-Q17300-F1
#
_entry.id   AF-Q17300-F1
#
_cell.length_a   1.000
_cell.length_b   1.000
_cell.length_c   1.000
_cell.angle_alpha   90.00
_cell.angle_beta   90.00
_cell.angle_gamma   90.00
#
_symmetry.space_group_name_H-M   'P 1'
#
loop_
_entity.id
_entity.type
_entity.pdbx_description
1 polymer ?
#
loop_
_entity_poly.entity_id
_entity_poly.type
_entity_poly.pdbx_seq_one_letter_code
_entity_poly.pdbx_strand_id
1 'polypeptide(L)'
;TSDRYGSLKERRGELYYYFYQQLLTRYSFERLTNGLGPIPEFIWYSPVKTGHYPLMTSYYYPYAQRPDHFNVHTEENYESVRFLDTYEKSFVQFLQKGHFQAYDKKIDLHNPKAINFVGNY
;
A
#
# COMPACT_ATOMS: atom_id res chain seq x y z
N THR A 1 7.83 19.62 -2.90
CA THR A 1 8.40 18.90 -1.75
C THR A 1 7.70 19.35 -0.46
N SER A 2 7.72 18.52 0.60
CA SER A 2 7.12 18.86 1.90
C SER A 2 7.86 19.96 2.67
N ASP A 3 8.96 20.49 2.11
CA ASP A 3 9.74 21.59 2.68
C ASP A 3 8.92 22.84 2.95
N ARG A 4 7.88 23.09 2.13
CA ARG A 4 6.95 24.23 2.31
C ARG A 4 6.21 24.21 3.65
N TYR A 5 6.10 23.06 4.29
CA TYR A 5 5.37 22.87 5.54
C TYR A 5 6.28 22.81 6.78
N GLY A 6 7.56 23.20 6.63
CA GLY A 6 8.51 23.31 7.74
C GLY A 6 8.65 22.00 8.53
N SER A 7 8.31 22.04 9.81
CA SER A 7 8.43 20.90 10.74
C SER A 7 7.58 19.68 10.36
N LEU A 8 6.53 19.86 9.55
CA LEU A 8 5.70 18.75 9.08
C LEU A 8 6.48 17.75 8.21
N LYS A 9 7.58 18.19 7.58
CA LYS A 9 8.47 17.31 6.81
C LYS A 9 8.98 16.13 7.65
N GLU A 10 9.22 16.35 8.94
CA GLU A 10 9.71 15.32 9.86
C GLU A 10 8.61 14.36 10.34
N ARG A 11 7.34 14.65 10.01
CA ARG A 11 6.15 13.86 10.37
C ARG A 11 5.34 13.42 9.15
N ARG A 12 5.91 13.48 7.95
CA ARG A 12 5.21 13.13 6.71
C ARG A 12 4.78 11.68 6.67
N GLY A 13 5.66 10.74 7.03
CA GLY A 13 5.35 9.32 7.07
C GLY A 13 4.34 8.96 8.16
N GLU A 14 4.35 9.71 9.28
CA GLU A 14 3.32 9.59 10.31
C GLU A 14 1.94 9.99 9.77
N LEU A 15 1.86 11.09 9.01
CA LEU A 15 0.62 11.54 8.38
C LEU A 15 0.11 10.54 7.33
N TYR A 16 1.01 9.95 6.54
CA TYR A 16 0.68 8.89 5.58
C TYR A 16 0.00 7.72 6.30
N TYR A 17 0.65 7.18 7.34
CA TYR A 17 0.11 6.07 8.12
C TYR A 17 -1.24 6.43 8.75
N TYR A 18 -1.33 7.59 9.41
CA TYR A 18 -2.54 8.04 10.07
C TYR A 18 -3.72 8.16 9.10
N PHE A 19 -3.52 8.74 7.92
CA PHE A 19 -4.57 8.89 6.93
C PHE A 19 -5.17 7.54 6.49
N TYR A 20 -4.32 6.60 6.07
CA TYR A 20 -4.79 5.30 5.60
C TYR A 20 -5.34 4.44 6.74
N GLN A 21 -4.74 4.48 7.92
CA GLN A 21 -5.24 3.75 9.07
C GLN A 21 -6.66 4.22 9.46
N GLN A 22 -6.90 5.53 9.51
CA GLN A 22 -8.21 6.08 9.84
C GLN A 22 -9.24 5.75 8.76
N LEU A 23 -8.88 5.89 7.48
CA LEU A 23 -9.76 5.57 6.36
C LEU A 23 -10.16 4.09 6.33
N LEU A 24 -9.20 3.18 6.50
CA LEU A 24 -9.44 1.74 6.52
C LEU A 24 -10.26 1.30 7.73
N THR A 25 -10.06 1.94 8.88
CA THR A 25 -10.87 1.71 10.09
C THR A 25 -12.32 2.10 9.84
N ARG A 26 -12.53 3.29 9.27
CA ARG A 26 -13.88 3.77 8.92
C ARG A 26 -14.57 2.85 7.92
N TYR A 27 -13.85 2.37 6.90
CA TYR A 27 -14.34 1.40 5.92
C TYR A 27 -14.68 0.05 6.58
N SER A 28 -13.85 -0.43 7.50
CA SER A 28 -14.09 -1.66 8.26
C SER A 28 -15.36 -1.58 9.11
N PHE A 29 -15.72 -0.40 9.64
CA PHE A 29 -16.99 -0.23 10.35
C PHE A 29 -18.21 -0.40 9.43
N GLU A 30 -18.17 0.08 8.18
CA GLU A 30 -19.25 -0.21 7.22
C GLU A 30 -19.34 -1.71 6.89
N ARG A 31 -18.19 -2.37 6.78
CA ARG A 31 -18.19 -3.83 6.55
C ARG A 31 -18.82 -4.58 7.71
N LEU A 32 -18.54 -4.15 8.94
CA LEU A 32 -19.07 -4.76 10.16
C LEU A 32 -20.59 -4.65 10.22
N THR A 33 -21.15 -3.47 9.98
CA THR A 33 -22.61 -3.24 10.01
C THR A 33 -23.35 -3.99 8.90
N ASN A 34 -22.67 -4.30 7.80
CA ASN A 34 -23.21 -5.05 6.66
C ASN A 34 -22.84 -6.55 6.68
N GLY A 35 -22.22 -7.06 7.75
CA GLY A 35 -21.87 -8.48 7.88
C GLY A 35 -20.82 -8.97 6.86
N LEU A 36 -20.00 -8.09 6.30
CA LEU A 36 -19.00 -8.41 5.26
C LEU A 36 -17.67 -8.93 5.82
N GLY A 37 -17.49 -8.91 7.14
CA GLY A 37 -16.26 -9.38 7.79
C GLY A 37 -15.01 -8.53 7.49
N PRO A 38 -13.80 -9.05 7.74
CA PRO A 38 -12.56 -8.31 7.53
C PRO A 38 -12.30 -8.01 6.05
N ILE A 39 -11.38 -7.08 5.78
CA ILE A 39 -10.92 -6.76 4.43
C ILE A 39 -10.15 -7.98 3.89
N PRO A 40 -10.47 -8.50 2.70
CA PRO A 40 -9.78 -9.67 2.15
C PRO A 40 -8.34 -9.34 1.76
N GLU A 41 -7.42 -10.24 2.07
CA GLU A 41 -6.04 -10.21 1.58
C GLU A 41 -5.95 -10.76 0.15
N PHE A 42 -4.84 -10.46 -0.53
CA PHE A 42 -4.55 -11.00 -1.86
C PHE A 42 -3.05 -11.27 -2.02
N ILE A 43 -2.70 -12.03 -3.06
CA ILE A 43 -1.31 -12.38 -3.38
C ILE A 43 -1.09 -12.10 -4.87
N TRP A 44 0.01 -11.44 -5.22
CA TRP A 44 0.34 -11.09 -6.62
C TRP A 44 0.46 -12.30 -7.56
N TYR A 45 0.71 -13.48 -7.02
CA TYR A 45 0.86 -14.74 -7.75
C TYR A 45 -0.44 -15.58 -7.77
N SER A 46 -1.57 -15.01 -7.35
CA SER A 46 -2.87 -15.69 -7.31
C SER A 46 -3.97 -14.79 -7.88
N PRO A 47 -5.06 -15.38 -8.43
CA PRO A 47 -6.19 -14.59 -8.91
C PRO A 47 -6.82 -13.75 -7.79
N VAL A 48 -7.10 -12.48 -8.08
CA VAL A 48 -7.78 -11.58 -7.15
C VAL A 48 -9.26 -11.89 -7.16
N LYS A 49 -9.80 -12.33 -6.02
CA LYS A 49 -11.18 -12.83 -5.90
C LYS A 49 -12.23 -11.79 -6.29
N THR A 50 -12.13 -10.56 -5.78
CA THR A 50 -13.16 -9.53 -5.93
C THR A 50 -12.90 -8.63 -7.15
N GLY A 51 -13.80 -8.69 -8.12
CA GLY A 51 -13.83 -7.83 -9.29
C GLY A 51 -14.36 -6.42 -8.99
N HIS A 52 -14.31 -5.56 -10.01
CA HIS A 52 -14.92 -4.24 -10.00
C HIS A 52 -15.30 -3.84 -11.42
N TYR A 53 -16.54 -3.37 -11.58
CA TYR A 53 -17.12 -2.92 -12.85
C TYR A 53 -17.49 -1.44 -12.72
N PRO A 54 -16.57 -0.51 -13.08
CA PRO A 54 -16.86 0.90 -13.01
C PRO A 54 -17.98 1.28 -14.00
N LEU A 55 -19.04 1.90 -13.52
CA LEU A 55 -20.12 2.47 -14.35
C LEU A 55 -19.76 3.90 -14.78
N MET A 56 -18.52 4.08 -15.25
CA MET A 56 -17.96 5.37 -15.66
C MET A 56 -17.28 5.25 -17.02
N THR A 57 -17.31 6.34 -17.79
CA THR A 57 -16.66 6.42 -19.10
C THR A 57 -15.84 7.69 -19.21
N SER A 58 -14.72 7.61 -19.93
CA SER A 58 -14.05 8.78 -20.45
C SER A 58 -14.68 9.21 -21.78
N TYR A 59 -14.13 10.25 -22.40
CA TYR A 59 -14.57 10.71 -23.72
C TYR A 59 -14.38 9.64 -24.81
N TYR A 60 -13.31 8.84 -24.73
CA TYR A 60 -12.95 7.87 -25.78
C TYR A 60 -13.22 6.41 -25.40
N TYR A 61 -13.00 6.06 -24.14
CA TYR A 61 -13.08 4.67 -23.68
C TYR A 61 -13.83 4.56 -22.35
N PRO A 62 -14.61 3.48 -22.15
CA PRO A 62 -15.10 3.12 -20.83
C PRO A 62 -13.92 2.80 -19.91
N TYR A 63 -14.14 2.92 -18.61
CA TYR A 63 -13.11 2.57 -17.63
C TYR A 63 -12.86 1.05 -17.68
N ALA A 64 -11.59 0.66 -17.47
CA ALA A 64 -11.21 -0.75 -17.46
C ALA A 64 -11.96 -1.52 -16.36
N GLN A 65 -12.42 -2.72 -16.70
CA GLN A 65 -13.15 -3.59 -15.79
C GLN A 65 -12.22 -4.72 -15.33
N ARG A 66 -12.37 -5.13 -14.06
CA ARG A 66 -11.66 -6.29 -13.51
C ARG A 66 -12.70 -7.34 -13.12
N PRO A 67 -12.79 -8.48 -13.82
CA PRO A 67 -13.75 -9.53 -13.44
C PRO A 67 -13.39 -10.16 -12.09
N ASP A 68 -14.35 -10.88 -11.51
CA ASP A 68 -14.07 -11.74 -10.36
C ASP A 68 -13.02 -12.80 -10.74
N HIS A 69 -12.20 -13.18 -9.77
CA HIS A 69 -11.08 -14.12 -9.97
C HIS A 69 -10.12 -13.71 -11.08
N PHE A 70 -9.85 -12.40 -11.23
CA PHE A 70 -8.92 -11.90 -12.24
C PHE A 70 -7.49 -12.38 -11.99
N ASN A 71 -6.88 -13.04 -12.98
CA ASN A 71 -5.49 -13.44 -12.90
C ASN A 71 -4.56 -12.22 -13.12
N VAL A 72 -3.94 -11.73 -12.05
CA VAL A 72 -2.96 -10.65 -12.12
C VAL A 72 -1.60 -11.12 -12.62
N HIS A 73 -1.26 -12.40 -12.43
CA HIS A 73 0.03 -12.97 -12.81
C HIS A 73 0.02 -13.46 -14.27
N THR A 74 -0.05 -12.51 -15.19
CA THR A 74 0.03 -12.71 -16.64
C THR A 74 1.37 -12.24 -17.18
N GLU A 75 1.71 -12.66 -18.40
CA GLU A 75 2.97 -12.28 -19.06
C GLU A 75 3.22 -10.77 -19.07
N GLU A 76 2.16 -10.00 -19.36
CA GLU A 76 2.18 -8.53 -19.36
C GLU A 76 2.57 -7.93 -18.00
N ASN A 77 2.26 -8.61 -16.89
CA ASN A 77 2.44 -8.11 -15.54
C ASN A 77 3.64 -8.72 -14.80
N TYR A 78 4.37 -9.68 -15.39
CA TYR A 78 5.43 -10.41 -14.68
C TYR A 78 6.51 -9.50 -14.11
N GLU A 79 6.96 -8.50 -14.85
CA GLU A 79 7.98 -7.57 -14.36
C GLU A 79 7.45 -6.68 -13.24
N SER A 80 6.23 -6.17 -13.38
CA SER A 80 5.59 -5.35 -12.34
C SER A 80 5.38 -6.15 -11.06
N VAL A 81 4.94 -7.40 -11.15
CA VAL A 81 4.78 -8.29 -10.00
C VAL A 81 6.12 -8.57 -9.33
N ARG A 82 7.19 -8.84 -10.09
CA ARG A 82 8.55 -9.01 -9.53
C ARG A 82 9.05 -7.78 -8.79
N PHE A 83 8.81 -6.59 -9.36
CA PHE A 83 9.17 -5.34 -8.72
C PHE A 83 8.45 -5.15 -7.38
N LEU A 84 7.12 -5.35 -7.35
CA LEU A 84 6.31 -5.21 -6.15
C LEU A 84 6.70 -6.23 -5.07
N ASP A 85 6.88 -7.50 -5.43
CA ASP A 85 7.32 -8.54 -4.50
C ASP A 85 8.71 -8.25 -3.91
N THR A 86 9.64 -7.74 -4.72
CA THR A 86 10.97 -7.34 -4.26
C THR A 86 10.89 -6.15 -3.30
N TYR A 87 10.02 -5.19 -3.60
CA TYR A 87 9.81 -4.01 -2.77
C TYR A 87 9.25 -4.38 -1.38
N GLU A 88 8.25 -5.25 -1.33
CA GLU A 88 7.69 -5.79 -0.08
C GLU A 88 8.73 -6.59 0.71
N LYS A 89 9.45 -7.51 0.07
CA LYS A 89 10.49 -8.33 0.71
C LYS A 89 11.63 -7.48 1.26
N SER A 90 12.01 -6.41 0.57
CA SER A 90 13.04 -5.47 1.04
C SER A 90 12.64 -4.81 2.35
N PHE A 91 11.36 -4.42 2.49
CA PHE A 91 10.84 -3.89 3.74
C PHE A 91 10.86 -4.94 4.88
N VAL A 92 10.48 -6.18 4.58
CA VAL A 92 10.57 -7.29 5.55
C VAL A 92 12.01 -7.52 6.03
N GLN A 93 13.00 -7.39 5.13
CA GLN A 93 14.41 -7.46 5.52
C GLN A 93 14.84 -6.31 6.46
N PHE A 94 14.29 -5.12 6.29
CA PHE A 94 14.51 -4.01 7.23
C PHE A 94 13.95 -4.32 8.62
N LEU A 95 12.73 -4.89 8.67
CA LEU A 95 12.13 -5.35 9.93
C LEU A 95 13.01 -6.41 10.61
N GLN A 96 13.54 -7.36 9.84
CA GLN A 96 14.40 -8.43 10.37
C GLN A 96 15.71 -7.90 10.98
N LYS A 97 16.29 -6.84 10.40
CA LYS A 97 17.55 -6.24 10.89
C LYS A 97 17.34 -5.36 12.13
N GLY A 98 16.22 -4.65 12.23
CA GLY A 98 15.94 -3.70 13.31
C GLY A 98 16.72 -2.38 13.21
N HIS A 99 17.98 -2.42 12.78
CA HIS A 99 18.83 -1.28 12.49
C HIS A 99 19.50 -1.45 11.13
N PHE A 100 19.46 -0.42 10.28
CA PHE A 100 19.97 -0.51 8.90
C PHE A 100 20.32 0.86 8.33
N GLN A 101 21.07 0.86 7.23
CA GLN A 101 21.35 2.05 6.45
C GLN A 101 20.61 1.96 5.12
N ALA A 102 19.76 2.95 4.83
CA ALA A 102 19.01 3.05 3.58
C ALA A 102 18.92 4.52 3.16
N TYR A 103 19.07 4.79 1.86
CA TYR A 103 18.99 6.15 1.27
C TYR A 103 19.82 7.18 2.06
N ASP A 104 21.08 6.84 2.34
CA ASP A 104 22.06 7.66 3.08
C ASP A 104 21.66 8.02 4.52
N LYS A 105 20.68 7.32 5.10
CA LYS A 105 20.25 7.48 6.49
C LYS A 105 20.46 6.21 7.28
N LYS A 106 20.94 6.34 8.51
CA LYS A 106 20.93 5.26 9.51
C LYS A 106 19.58 5.28 10.21
N ILE A 107 18.85 4.18 10.14
CA ILE A 107 17.51 4.02 10.70
C ILE A 107 17.58 2.96 11.80
N ASP A 108 16.92 3.24 12.93
CA ASP A 108 16.69 2.32 14.03
C ASP A 108 15.18 2.25 14.27
N LEU A 109 14.58 1.07 14.11
CA LEU A 109 13.14 0.88 14.21
C LEU A 109 12.60 1.02 15.65
N HIS A 110 13.46 1.00 16.67
CA HIS A 110 13.05 1.31 18.05
C HIS A 110 12.85 2.80 18.27
N ASN A 111 13.40 3.65 17.40
CA ASN A 111 13.19 5.09 17.47
C ASN A 111 11.82 5.44 16.87
N PRO A 112 10.90 6.09 17.60
CA PRO A 112 9.60 6.45 17.06
C PRO A 112 9.69 7.37 15.83
N LYS A 113 10.78 8.12 15.65
CA LYS A 113 11.02 8.93 14.44
C LYS A 113 11.19 8.09 13.17
N ALA A 114 11.46 6.78 13.29
CA ALA A 114 11.53 5.86 12.16
C ALA A 114 10.20 5.75 11.40
N ILE A 115 9.05 6.10 12.01
CA ILE A 115 7.76 6.14 11.30
C ILE A 115 7.79 7.08 10.10
N ASN A 116 8.58 8.17 10.17
CA ASN A 116 8.73 9.08 9.05
C ASN A 116 9.53 8.42 7.91
N PHE A 117 10.46 7.52 8.19
CA PHE A 117 11.09 6.70 7.16
C PHE A 117 10.10 5.70 6.59
N VAL A 118 9.40 4.94 7.45
CA VAL A 118 8.45 3.88 7.03
C VAL A 118 7.38 4.41 6.08
N GLY A 119 6.75 5.56 6.38
CA GLY A 119 5.73 6.12 5.50
C GLY A 119 6.26 6.87 4.27
N ASN A 120 7.58 7.07 4.15
CA ASN A 120 8.22 7.70 2.98
C ASN A 120 9.01 6.70 2.12
N TYR A 121 9.27 5.50 2.64
CA TYR A 121 9.87 4.38 1.92
C TYR A 121 9.00 4.03 0.71
#